data_AF-A0A024T8B4-F1
#
_entry.id   AF-A0A024T8B4-F1
#
_cell.length_a   1.000
_cell.length_b   1.000
_cell.length_c   1.000
_cell.angle_alpha   90.00
_cell.angle_beta   90.00
_cell.angle_gamma   90.00
#
_symmetry.space_group_name_H-M   'P 1'
#
loop_
_entity.id
_entity.type
_entity.pdbx_description
1 polymer ?
#
loop_
_entity_poly.entity_id
_entity_poly.type
_entity_poly.pdbx_seq_one_letter_code
_entity_poly.pdbx_strand_id
1 'polypeptide(L)'
;MELKRFMEFSGRTEELNDPNFTETNLLDVTPEDIRRYFNLKAFGTTAPTSASLPTHARANTLKSMKKMLSAFMPRRMIPWDEIRREGNPTRSVVVNDVIKLVMKCEVQRQGVESKARRPIEFTEFMNALKVIRLCSEFSELDRYRLGSVITLQWHLVARVDDMMKLCLREFSFNPSHQLTLLCQMRWSKKISEDREAPHQIVLASMDDRLCPLLNLAVYMDTLVDPL
;
A
#
# COMPACT_ATOMS: atom_id res chain seq x y z
N MET A 1 -17.24 7.84 1.30
CA MET A 1 -17.21 6.48 0.71
C MET A 1 -17.32 6.59 -0.81
N GLU A 2 -16.63 5.76 -1.58
CA GLU A 2 -16.61 5.90 -3.06
C GLU A 2 -17.96 5.64 -3.71
N LEU A 3 -18.76 4.71 -3.18
CA LEU A 3 -20.14 4.48 -3.63
C LEU A 3 -20.98 5.76 -3.57
N LYS A 4 -20.89 6.52 -2.46
CA LYS A 4 -21.63 7.78 -2.30
C LYS A 4 -21.29 8.78 -3.41
N ARG A 5 -20.01 8.95 -3.74
CA ARG A 5 -19.57 9.84 -4.83
C ARG A 5 -20.06 9.38 -6.21
N PHE A 6 -20.14 8.07 -6.42
CA PHE A 6 -20.68 7.51 -7.65
C PHE A 6 -22.19 7.72 -7.74
N MET A 7 -22.95 7.47 -6.67
CA MET A 7 -24.39 7.71 -6.63
C MET A 7 -24.72 9.21 -6.79
N GLU A 8 -23.92 10.10 -6.18
CA GLU A 8 -24.00 11.54 -6.41
C GLU A 8 -23.81 11.91 -7.87
N PHE A 9 -22.81 11.33 -8.53
CA PHE A 9 -22.59 11.51 -9.96
C PHE A 9 -23.76 11.00 -10.81
N SER A 10 -24.37 9.89 -10.43
CA SER A 10 -25.54 9.32 -11.12
C SER A 10 -26.85 10.05 -10.80
N GLY A 11 -26.85 11.06 -9.93
CA GLY A 11 -28.07 11.75 -9.48
C GLY A 11 -28.96 10.90 -8.56
N ARG A 12 -28.39 9.84 -7.97
CA ARG A 12 -29.08 8.82 -7.16
C ARG A 12 -28.73 8.91 -5.68
N THR A 13 -28.30 10.09 -5.21
CA THR A 13 -27.86 10.29 -3.82
C THR A 13 -28.95 9.98 -2.80
N GLU A 14 -30.21 10.31 -3.13
CA GLU A 14 -31.36 10.14 -2.24
C GLU A 14 -31.61 8.68 -1.89
N GLU A 15 -31.28 7.76 -2.81
CA GLU A 15 -31.41 6.31 -2.56
C GLU A 15 -30.53 5.84 -1.39
N LEU A 16 -29.39 6.49 -1.15
CA LEU A 16 -28.52 6.14 -0.02
C LEU A 16 -29.09 6.56 1.34
N ASN A 17 -30.06 7.47 1.35
CA ASN A 17 -30.75 7.90 2.57
C ASN A 17 -32.00 7.06 2.85
N ASP A 18 -32.41 6.20 1.91
CA ASP A 18 -33.53 5.29 2.10
C ASP A 18 -33.15 4.22 3.14
N PRO A 19 -33.87 4.11 4.27
CA PRO A 19 -33.65 3.04 5.24
C PRO A 19 -33.86 1.63 4.64
N ASN A 20 -34.53 1.52 3.50
CA ASN A 20 -34.71 0.28 2.73
C ASN A 20 -33.71 0.14 1.57
N PHE A 21 -32.66 0.96 1.51
CA PHE A 21 -31.61 0.82 0.49
C PHE A 21 -31.05 -0.60 0.52
N THR A 22 -31.33 -1.35 -0.53
CA THR A 22 -30.94 -2.74 -0.69
C THR A 22 -30.02 -2.87 -1.88
N GLU A 23 -29.16 -3.89 -1.88
CA GLU A 23 -28.27 -4.19 -3.00
C GLU A 23 -29.03 -4.24 -4.34
N THR A 24 -30.31 -4.61 -4.36
CA THR A 24 -31.17 -4.59 -5.54
C THR A 24 -31.23 -3.25 -6.27
N ASN A 25 -31.11 -2.11 -5.59
CA ASN A 25 -31.10 -0.80 -6.24
C ASN A 25 -29.86 -0.63 -7.13
N LEU A 26 -28.77 -1.33 -6.83
CA LEU A 26 -27.54 -1.30 -7.62
C LEU A 26 -27.58 -2.24 -8.84
N LEU A 27 -28.65 -3.02 -9.04
CA LEU A 27 -28.82 -3.85 -10.25
C LEU A 27 -28.96 -3.02 -11.52
N ASP A 28 -29.48 -1.81 -11.42
CA ASP A 28 -29.65 -0.90 -12.55
C ASP A 28 -28.34 -0.21 -12.98
N VAL A 29 -27.27 -0.34 -12.19
CA VAL A 29 -25.97 0.24 -12.52
C VAL A 29 -25.38 -0.48 -13.72
N THR A 30 -25.11 0.26 -14.79
CA THR A 30 -24.51 -0.29 -16.00
C THR A 30 -23.00 -0.07 -16.06
N PRO A 31 -22.26 -0.84 -16.87
CA PRO A 31 -20.88 -0.54 -17.20
C PRO A 31 -20.64 0.88 -17.72
N GLU A 32 -21.62 1.43 -18.46
CA GLU A 32 -21.53 2.73 -19.09
C GLU A 32 -21.56 3.87 -18.06
N ASP A 33 -22.36 3.73 -17.00
CA ASP A 33 -22.38 4.68 -15.87
C ASP A 33 -21.01 4.75 -15.19
N ILE A 34 -20.42 3.58 -14.95
CA ILE A 34 -19.08 3.47 -14.33
C ILE A 34 -18.01 4.01 -15.29
N ARG A 35 -18.13 3.75 -16.59
CA ARG A 35 -17.23 4.29 -17.62
C ARG A 35 -17.24 5.82 -17.60
N ARG A 36 -18.43 6.43 -17.61
CA ARG A 36 -18.58 7.90 -17.56
C ARG A 36 -18.03 8.48 -16.27
N TYR A 37 -18.26 7.82 -15.15
CA TYR A 37 -17.68 8.21 -13.87
C TYR A 37 -16.14 8.15 -13.89
N PHE A 38 -15.55 7.08 -14.42
CA PHE A 38 -14.09 6.93 -14.52
C PHE A 38 -13.50 7.93 -15.51
N ASN A 39 -14.18 8.21 -16.61
CA ASN A 39 -13.79 9.25 -17.54
C ASN A 39 -13.76 10.62 -16.85
N LEU A 40 -14.81 10.97 -16.10
CA LEU A 40 -14.84 12.21 -15.33
C LEU A 40 -13.66 12.30 -14.36
N LYS A 41 -13.33 11.20 -13.67
CA LYS A 41 -12.20 11.17 -12.72
C LYS A 41 -10.83 11.27 -13.40
N ALA A 42 -10.65 10.67 -14.58
CA ALA A 42 -9.37 10.61 -15.25
C ALA A 42 -9.10 11.81 -16.17
N PHE A 43 -10.11 12.22 -16.94
CA PHE A 43 -10.03 13.24 -18.00
C PHE A 43 -10.74 14.55 -17.65
N GLY A 44 -11.48 14.61 -16.53
CA GLY A 44 -12.27 15.79 -16.17
C GLY A 44 -13.59 15.93 -16.93
N THR A 45 -13.91 14.99 -17.83
CA THR A 45 -15.14 14.96 -18.63
C THR A 45 -15.70 13.55 -18.74
N THR A 46 -17.01 13.40 -18.85
CA THR A 46 -17.68 12.09 -18.99
C THR A 46 -17.51 11.48 -20.39
N ALA A 47 -17.26 12.31 -21.40
CA ALA A 47 -17.15 11.94 -22.81
C ALA A 47 -15.82 12.47 -23.41
N PRO A 48 -14.67 11.89 -23.03
CA PRO A 48 -13.38 12.26 -23.58
C PRO A 48 -13.30 11.94 -25.08
N THR A 49 -12.63 12.80 -25.83
CA THR A 49 -12.31 12.58 -27.25
C THR A 49 -10.98 11.85 -27.40
N SER A 50 -10.63 11.44 -28.62
CA SER A 50 -9.32 10.82 -28.91
C SER A 50 -8.11 11.72 -28.59
N ALA A 51 -8.31 13.04 -28.52
CA ALA A 51 -7.28 14.01 -28.14
C ALA A 51 -7.23 14.30 -26.63
N SER A 52 -8.21 13.84 -25.86
CA SER A 52 -8.26 14.07 -24.42
C SER A 52 -7.20 13.23 -23.69
N LEU A 53 -6.47 13.86 -22.76
CA LEU A 53 -5.44 13.21 -21.97
C LEU A 53 -5.90 13.01 -20.51
N PRO A 54 -5.56 11.89 -19.85
CA PRO A 54 -6.00 11.61 -18.49
C PRO A 54 -5.07 12.28 -17.46
N THR A 55 -5.28 13.58 -17.24
CA THR A 55 -4.43 14.43 -16.39
C THR A 55 -4.95 14.61 -14.95
N HIS A 56 -6.09 14.00 -14.60
CA HIS A 56 -6.72 14.20 -13.29
C HIS A 56 -6.56 13.02 -12.32
N ALA A 57 -6.40 11.80 -12.83
CA ALA A 57 -6.23 10.62 -11.99
C ALA A 57 -5.31 9.57 -12.62
N ARG A 58 -4.63 8.83 -11.75
CA ARG A 58 -3.79 7.69 -12.11
C ARG A 58 -4.61 6.42 -12.26
N ALA A 59 -4.13 5.45 -13.03
CA ALA A 59 -4.74 4.14 -13.18
C ALA A 59 -4.89 3.40 -11.84
N ASN A 60 -3.93 3.55 -10.91
CA ASN A 60 -4.04 2.96 -9.57
C ASN A 60 -5.19 3.57 -8.75
N THR A 61 -5.49 4.86 -8.94
CA THR A 61 -6.65 5.52 -8.33
C THR A 61 -7.93 4.88 -8.86
N LEU A 62 -8.05 4.72 -10.18
CA LEU A 62 -9.22 4.07 -10.80
C LEU A 62 -9.36 2.60 -10.37
N LYS A 63 -8.27 1.84 -10.27
CA LYS A 63 -8.29 0.45 -9.75
C LYS A 63 -8.80 0.39 -8.31
N SER A 64 -8.39 1.35 -7.46
CA SER A 64 -8.89 1.45 -6.09
C SER A 64 -10.38 1.77 -6.06
N MET A 65 -10.82 2.77 -6.85
CA MET A 65 -12.25 3.12 -7.00
C MET A 65 -13.07 1.93 -7.48
N LYS A 66 -12.60 1.24 -8.53
CA LYS A 66 -13.20 0.01 -9.05
C LYS A 66 -13.36 -1.06 -7.98
N LYS A 67 -12.32 -1.31 -7.17
CA LYS A 67 -12.37 -2.28 -6.07
C LYS A 67 -13.42 -1.89 -5.03
N MET A 68 -13.48 -0.61 -4.65
CA MET A 68 -14.47 -0.11 -3.69
C MET A 68 -15.89 -0.25 -4.25
N LEU A 69 -16.15 0.19 -5.48
CA LEU A 69 -17.47 0.05 -6.11
C LEU A 69 -17.88 -1.41 -6.26
N SER A 70 -16.96 -2.28 -6.69
CA SER A 70 -17.22 -3.70 -6.86
C SER A 70 -17.61 -4.40 -5.55
N ALA A 71 -17.21 -3.88 -4.40
CA ALA A 71 -17.54 -4.47 -3.10
C ALA A 71 -19.04 -4.36 -2.80
N PHE A 72 -19.73 -3.36 -3.37
CA PHE A 72 -21.16 -3.10 -3.19
C PHE A 72 -22.03 -3.66 -4.31
N MET A 73 -21.44 -4.19 -5.39
CA MET A 73 -22.21 -4.72 -6.52
C MET A 73 -22.88 -6.04 -6.13
N PRO A 74 -24.21 -6.22 -6.35
CA PRO A 74 -24.95 -7.37 -5.83
C PRO A 74 -24.41 -8.71 -6.35
N ARG A 75 -24.07 -8.72 -7.64
CA ARG A 75 -23.55 -9.90 -8.34
C ARG A 75 -22.02 -9.92 -8.36
N ARG A 76 -21.36 -9.56 -7.25
CA ARG A 76 -19.90 -9.31 -7.14
C ARG A 76 -19.01 -10.35 -7.85
N MET A 77 -19.33 -11.65 -7.69
CA MET A 77 -18.52 -12.76 -8.21
C MET A 77 -18.82 -13.11 -9.67
N ILE A 78 -19.95 -12.67 -10.22
CA ILE A 78 -20.37 -12.98 -11.58
C ILE A 78 -19.76 -11.91 -12.52
N PRO A 79 -18.95 -12.29 -13.52
CA PRO A 79 -18.48 -11.36 -14.55
C PRO A 79 -19.66 -10.68 -15.26
N TRP A 80 -19.44 -9.49 -15.81
CA TRP A 80 -20.47 -8.84 -16.62
C TRP A 80 -20.68 -9.59 -17.94
N ASP A 81 -21.92 -9.92 -18.25
CA ASP A 81 -22.38 -10.49 -19.51
C ASP A 81 -23.00 -9.39 -20.38
N GLU A 82 -22.41 -9.12 -21.54
CA GLU A 82 -22.87 -8.05 -22.44
C GLU A 82 -24.18 -8.38 -23.17
N ILE A 83 -24.47 -9.68 -23.37
CA ILE A 83 -25.70 -10.14 -24.05
C ILE A 83 -26.87 -10.07 -23.08
N ARG A 84 -26.69 -10.65 -21.89
CA ARG A 84 -27.74 -10.69 -20.85
C ARG A 84 -27.89 -9.38 -20.10
N ARG A 85 -26.87 -8.50 -20.16
CA ARG A 85 -26.78 -7.25 -19.39
C ARG A 85 -26.87 -7.49 -17.87
N GLU A 86 -26.11 -8.49 -17.44
CA GLU A 86 -26.20 -9.04 -16.09
C GLU A 86 -24.80 -9.28 -15.50
N GLY A 87 -24.71 -9.33 -14.17
CA GLY A 87 -23.45 -9.57 -13.45
C GLY A 87 -22.87 -8.29 -12.83
N ASN A 88 -21.57 -8.29 -12.54
CA ASN A 88 -20.90 -7.15 -11.91
C ASN A 88 -20.40 -6.13 -12.95
N PRO A 89 -21.02 -4.95 -13.08
CA PRO A 89 -20.70 -3.97 -14.12
C PRO A 89 -19.26 -3.45 -14.04
N THR A 90 -18.65 -3.46 -12.85
CA THR A 90 -17.24 -3.06 -12.68
C THR A 90 -16.27 -4.03 -13.35
N ARG A 91 -16.68 -5.28 -13.62
CA ARG A 91 -15.87 -6.34 -14.24
C ARG A 91 -16.01 -6.39 -15.77
N SER A 92 -16.81 -5.50 -16.37
CA SER A 92 -16.96 -5.37 -17.82
C SER A 92 -15.65 -4.99 -18.54
N VAL A 93 -15.58 -5.30 -19.83
CA VAL A 93 -14.45 -4.95 -20.70
C VAL A 93 -14.35 -3.42 -20.81
N VAL A 94 -15.47 -2.75 -21.03
CA VAL A 94 -15.58 -1.29 -21.19
C VAL A 94 -14.95 -0.52 -20.01
N VAL A 95 -15.23 -0.91 -18.77
CA VAL A 95 -14.65 -0.27 -17.58
C VAL A 95 -13.14 -0.54 -17.47
N ASN A 96 -12.70 -1.76 -17.80
CA ASN A 96 -11.29 -2.12 -17.80
C ASN A 96 -10.48 -1.36 -18.86
N ASP A 97 -11.07 -1.10 -20.02
CA ASP A 97 -10.39 -0.43 -21.12
C ASP A 97 -10.09 1.04 -20.81
N VAL A 98 -10.94 1.73 -20.05
CA VAL A 98 -10.60 3.07 -19.51
C VAL A 98 -9.34 2.99 -18.65
N ILE A 99 -9.24 2.00 -17.75
CA ILE A 99 -8.05 1.84 -16.90
C ILE A 99 -6.81 1.54 -17.74
N LYS A 100 -6.92 0.65 -18.74
CA LYS A 100 -5.80 0.32 -19.64
C LYS A 100 -5.35 1.54 -20.46
N LEU A 101 -6.29 2.36 -20.94
CA LEU A 101 -6.00 3.60 -21.65
C LEU A 101 -5.21 4.56 -20.76
N VAL A 102 -5.67 4.79 -19.52
CA VAL A 102 -4.94 5.63 -18.56
C VAL A 102 -3.54 5.07 -18.29
N MET A 103 -3.40 3.75 -18.08
CA MET A 103 -2.08 3.11 -17.91
C MET A 103 -1.15 3.36 -19.10
N LYS A 104 -1.68 3.30 -20.33
CA LYS A 104 -0.92 3.56 -21.56
C LYS A 104 -0.45 5.02 -21.62
N CYS A 105 -1.34 5.98 -21.33
CA CYS A 105 -0.97 7.39 -21.30
C CYS A 105 0.05 7.70 -20.20
N GLU A 106 -0.05 7.07 -19.02
CA GLU A 106 0.92 7.22 -17.94
C GLU A 106 2.34 6.81 -18.37
N VAL A 107 2.51 5.64 -19.00
CA VAL A 107 3.84 5.18 -19.44
C VAL A 107 4.38 6.03 -20.59
N GLN A 108 3.51 6.63 -21.40
CA GLN A 108 3.85 7.58 -22.45
C GLN A 108 4.10 9.01 -21.93
N ARG A 109 4.05 9.25 -20.62
CA ARG A 109 4.16 10.57 -19.98
C ARG A 109 3.10 11.58 -20.44
N GLN A 110 1.95 11.08 -20.88
CA GLN A 110 0.77 11.85 -21.27
C GLN A 110 -0.33 11.84 -20.20
N GLY A 111 -0.09 11.19 -19.05
CA GLY A 111 -0.99 11.17 -17.89
C GLY A 111 -0.36 11.83 -16.66
N VAL A 112 -0.99 11.63 -15.51
CA VAL A 112 -0.48 12.16 -14.23
C VAL A 112 0.89 11.59 -13.87
N GLU A 113 1.82 12.47 -13.51
CA GLU A 113 3.17 12.09 -13.08
C GLU A 113 3.19 11.14 -11.88
N SER A 114 4.23 10.31 -11.84
CA SER A 114 4.41 9.36 -10.74
C SER A 114 4.93 10.05 -9.49
N LYS A 115 4.11 10.02 -8.43
CA LYS A 115 4.54 10.36 -7.07
C LYS A 115 5.20 9.18 -6.33
N ALA A 116 5.60 8.13 -7.07
CA ALA A 116 6.29 7.00 -6.47
C ALA A 116 7.65 7.48 -5.94
N ARG A 117 7.91 7.23 -4.65
CA ARG A 117 9.20 7.55 -4.05
C ARG A 117 10.24 6.56 -4.56
N ARG A 118 11.42 7.04 -4.93
CA ARG A 118 12.55 6.17 -5.23
C ARG A 118 13.04 5.48 -3.94
N PRO A 119 13.75 4.35 -4.04
CA PRO A 119 14.45 3.76 -2.91
C PRO A 119 15.41 4.76 -2.27
N ILE A 120 15.55 4.66 -0.95
CA ILE A 120 16.54 5.42 -0.19
C ILE A 120 17.94 4.90 -0.52
N GLU A 121 18.87 5.80 -0.79
CA GLU A 121 20.26 5.45 -1.08
C GLU A 121 21.07 5.34 0.21
N PHE A 122 22.18 4.60 0.15
CA PHE A 122 23.03 4.34 1.31
C PHE A 122 23.50 5.64 2.01
N THR A 123 23.96 6.63 1.23
CA THR A 123 24.42 7.92 1.77
C THR A 123 23.29 8.68 2.49
N GLU A 124 22.08 8.62 1.95
CA GLU A 124 20.91 9.27 2.56
C GLU A 124 20.52 8.59 3.86
N PHE A 125 20.61 7.27 3.89
CA PHE A 125 20.37 6.49 5.09
C PHE A 125 21.39 6.82 6.19
N MET A 126 22.66 6.91 5.84
CA MET A 126 23.71 7.34 6.78
C MET A 126 23.47 8.75 7.30
N ASN A 127 23.03 9.67 6.45
CA ASN A 127 22.64 11.01 6.87
C ASN A 127 21.44 10.99 7.81
N ALA A 128 20.43 10.14 7.56
CA ALA A 128 19.29 9.98 8.45
C ALA A 128 19.72 9.47 9.84
N LEU A 129 20.59 8.46 9.90
CA LEU A 129 21.14 7.95 11.17
C LEU A 129 21.92 9.04 11.92
N LYS A 130 22.69 9.87 11.20
CA LYS A 130 23.40 11.01 11.79
C LYS A 130 22.42 12.04 12.38
N VAL A 131 21.37 12.39 11.65
CA VAL A 131 20.33 13.32 12.12
C VAL A 131 19.65 12.77 13.38
N ILE A 132 19.27 11.49 13.40
CA ILE A 132 18.65 10.85 14.57
C ILE A 132 19.56 10.95 15.79
N ARG A 133 20.84 10.61 15.65
CA ARG A 133 21.79 10.64 16.78
C ARG A 133 22.04 12.06 17.30
N LEU A 134 21.95 13.08 16.45
CA LEU A 134 22.22 14.47 16.80
C LEU A 134 20.95 15.29 17.12
N CYS A 135 19.76 14.71 16.99
CA CYS A 135 18.49 15.42 17.19
C CYS A 135 18.28 15.77 18.67
N SER A 136 18.49 17.04 19.04
CA SER A 136 18.33 17.52 20.42
C SER A 136 16.86 17.58 20.88
N GLU A 137 15.90 17.50 19.96
CA GLU A 137 14.47 17.48 20.29
C GLU A 137 14.02 16.13 20.89
N PHE A 138 14.80 15.07 20.67
CA PHE A 138 14.52 13.74 21.21
C PHE A 138 15.37 13.44 22.44
N SER A 139 14.79 12.72 23.40
CA SER A 139 15.55 12.18 24.52
C SER A 139 16.67 11.27 24.01
N GLU A 140 17.74 11.12 24.78
CA GLU A 140 18.82 10.19 24.45
C GLU A 140 18.30 8.76 24.21
N LEU A 141 17.35 8.33 25.05
CA LEU A 141 16.71 7.02 24.93
C LEU A 141 15.96 6.87 23.60
N ASP A 142 15.18 7.87 23.20
CA ASP A 142 14.40 7.84 21.96
C ASP A 142 15.29 7.83 20.72
N ARG A 143 16.43 8.56 20.78
CA ARG A 143 17.43 8.53 19.69
C ARG A 143 18.01 7.14 19.48
N TYR A 144 18.39 6.45 20.56
CA TYR A 144 18.89 5.08 20.46
C TYR A 144 17.81 4.11 20.01
N ARG A 145 16.59 4.22 20.54
CA ARG A 145 15.47 3.36 20.15
C ARG A 145 15.14 3.50 18.66
N LEU A 146 14.99 4.74 18.19
CA LEU A 146 14.70 5.04 16.79
C LEU A 146 15.83 4.60 15.86
N GLY A 147 17.08 4.88 16.23
CA GLY A 147 18.26 4.45 15.48
C GLY A 147 18.31 2.93 15.33
N SER A 148 17.96 2.19 16.38
CA SER A 148 17.95 0.72 16.37
C SER A 148 16.88 0.14 15.47
N VAL A 149 15.65 0.65 15.55
CA VAL A 149 14.54 0.24 14.68
C VAL A 149 14.88 0.46 13.21
N ILE A 150 15.40 1.64 12.86
CA ILE A 150 15.71 2.02 11.48
C ILE A 150 16.90 1.23 10.93
N THR A 151 17.92 0.98 11.75
CA THR A 151 19.08 0.15 11.37
C THR A 151 18.66 -1.31 11.10
N LEU A 152 17.85 -1.88 11.99
CA LEU A 152 17.33 -3.23 11.80
C LEU A 152 16.37 -3.32 10.59
N GLN A 153 15.54 -2.29 10.39
CA GLN A 153 14.67 -2.20 9.21
C GLN A 153 15.48 -2.23 7.91
N TRP A 154 16.58 -1.48 7.85
CA TRP A 154 17.48 -1.46 6.70
C TRP A 154 18.09 -2.83 6.44
N HIS A 155 18.57 -3.50 7.50
CA HIS A 155 19.16 -4.83 7.40
C HIS A 155 18.16 -5.88 6.90
N LEU A 156 16.91 -5.85 7.39
CA LEU A 156 15.86 -6.81 7.02
C LEU A 156 15.11 -6.44 5.72
N VAL A 157 15.41 -5.28 5.13
CA VAL A 157 14.65 -4.71 4.00
C VAL A 157 13.14 -4.71 4.27
N ALA A 158 12.78 -4.40 5.51
CA ALA A 158 11.44 -4.56 6.03
C ALA A 158 10.60 -3.27 5.88
N ARG A 159 9.29 -3.43 5.79
CA ARG A 159 8.36 -2.29 5.86
C ARG A 159 8.22 -1.86 7.32
N VAL A 160 8.06 -0.56 7.57
CA VAL A 160 7.98 -0.03 8.94
C VAL A 160 6.79 -0.62 9.72
N ASP A 161 5.66 -0.85 9.07
CA ASP A 161 4.48 -1.45 9.71
C ASP A 161 4.70 -2.93 10.06
N ASP A 162 5.52 -3.64 9.28
CA ASP A 162 5.94 -5.02 9.60
C ASP A 162 6.94 -5.02 10.77
N MET A 163 7.88 -4.06 10.79
CA MET A 163 8.84 -3.88 11.90
C MET A 163 8.15 -3.63 13.24
N MET A 164 7.05 -2.87 13.27
CA MET A 164 6.29 -2.61 14.51
C MET A 164 5.55 -3.83 15.05
N LYS A 165 5.54 -4.95 14.31
CA LYS A 165 5.01 -6.24 14.76
C LYS A 165 6.10 -7.25 15.12
N LEU A 166 7.37 -6.91 14.89
CA LEU A 166 8.50 -7.78 15.19
C LEU A 166 8.64 -7.96 16.71
N CYS A 167 8.84 -9.20 17.14
CA CYS A 167 8.97 -9.56 18.55
C CYS A 167 10.33 -10.24 18.78
N LEU A 168 10.85 -10.17 20.01
CA LEU A 168 12.13 -10.80 20.35
C LEU A 168 12.14 -12.32 20.13
N ARG A 169 10.99 -13.00 20.27
CA ARG A 169 10.85 -14.44 19.98
C ARG A 169 11.09 -14.81 18.52
N GLU A 170 11.04 -13.83 17.61
CA GLU A 170 11.32 -14.05 16.19
C GLU A 170 12.83 -14.09 15.91
N PHE A 171 13.66 -13.83 16.93
CA PHE A 171 15.10 -13.97 16.87
C PHE A 171 15.54 -15.28 17.51
N SER A 172 16.50 -15.95 16.87
CA SER A 172 17.12 -17.16 17.40
C SER A 172 18.62 -17.19 17.08
N PHE A 173 19.36 -17.99 17.84
CA PHE A 173 20.76 -18.22 17.57
C PHE A 173 20.95 -18.98 16.25
N ASN A 174 21.96 -18.61 15.48
CA ASN A 174 22.32 -19.33 14.26
C ASN A 174 23.37 -20.42 14.55
N PRO A 175 23.01 -21.72 14.53
CA PRO A 175 23.97 -22.79 14.80
C PRO A 175 25.02 -22.97 13.70
N SER A 176 24.73 -22.51 12.47
CA SER A 176 25.64 -22.68 11.33
C SER A 176 26.70 -21.57 11.24
N HIS A 177 26.37 -20.37 11.74
CA HIS A 177 27.25 -19.22 11.71
C HIS A 177 27.26 -18.54 13.07
N GLN A 178 28.30 -18.84 13.87
CA GLN A 178 28.52 -18.22 15.17
C GLN A 178 28.54 -16.69 15.05
N LEU A 179 28.10 -16.01 16.11
CA LEU A 179 28.00 -14.53 16.18
C LEU A 179 26.97 -13.90 15.24
N THR A 180 26.04 -14.69 14.70
CA THR A 180 24.92 -14.20 13.91
C THR A 180 23.59 -14.60 14.55
N LEU A 181 22.55 -13.81 14.31
CA LEU A 181 21.19 -14.17 14.69
C LEU A 181 20.39 -14.56 13.46
N LEU A 182 19.39 -15.42 13.62
CA LEU A 182 18.34 -15.62 12.65
C LEU A 182 17.14 -14.78 13.07
N CYS A 183 16.50 -14.10 12.12
CA CYS A 183 15.28 -13.35 12.33
C CYS A 183 14.21 -13.85 11.37
N GLN A 184 13.02 -14.16 11.88
CA GLN A 184 11.89 -14.59 11.06
C GLN A 184 10.79 -13.52 11.04
N MET A 185 10.69 -12.77 9.95
CA MET A 185 9.62 -11.78 9.79
C MET A 185 8.31 -12.47 9.40
N ARG A 186 7.43 -12.72 10.37
CA ARG A 186 6.13 -13.38 10.14
C ARG A 186 5.02 -12.44 9.72
N TRP A 187 5.13 -11.16 10.07
CA TRP A 187 4.12 -10.16 9.74
C TRP A 187 4.46 -9.50 8.41
N SER A 188 3.67 -9.80 7.38
CA SER A 188 3.66 -9.02 6.14
C SER A 188 2.36 -9.24 5.36
N LYS A 189 2.01 -8.30 4.47
CA LYS A 189 0.79 -8.37 3.62
C LYS A 189 0.73 -9.59 2.70
N LYS A 190 1.86 -10.24 2.45
CA LYS A 190 2.01 -11.33 1.48
C LYS A 190 2.41 -12.66 2.12
N ILE A 191 2.45 -12.74 3.45
CA ILE A 191 2.74 -13.97 4.18
C ILE A 191 1.41 -14.52 4.67
N SER A 192 1.05 -15.69 4.16
CA SER A 192 -0.15 -16.44 4.51
C SER A 192 0.18 -17.79 5.16
N GLU A 193 1.35 -18.33 4.87
CA GLU A 193 1.84 -19.60 5.40
C GLU A 193 3.26 -19.45 5.97
N ASP A 194 3.63 -20.29 6.94
CA ASP A 194 4.92 -20.21 7.63
C ASP A 194 6.13 -20.36 6.68
N ARG A 195 6.01 -21.15 5.62
CA ARG A 195 7.08 -21.32 4.61
C ARG A 195 7.38 -20.05 3.80
N GLU A 196 6.46 -19.08 3.80
CA GLU A 196 6.61 -17.80 3.11
C GLU A 196 7.38 -16.76 3.96
N ALA A 197 7.72 -17.11 5.21
CA ALA A 197 8.52 -16.31 6.12
C ALA A 197 9.89 -16.99 6.36
N PRO A 198 10.85 -16.88 5.42
CA PRO A 198 12.18 -17.47 5.60
C PRO A 198 12.96 -16.80 6.73
N HIS A 199 13.85 -17.56 7.37
CA HIS A 199 14.82 -17.00 8.31
C HIS A 199 15.83 -16.13 7.55
N GLN A 200 15.99 -14.89 8.00
CA GLN A 200 17.01 -13.96 7.53
C GLN A 200 18.16 -13.93 8.53
N ILE A 201 19.40 -13.93 8.03
CA ILE A 201 20.58 -13.83 8.89
C ILE A 201 20.84 -12.36 9.23
N VAL A 202 20.94 -12.05 10.52
CA VAL A 202 21.34 -10.75 11.06
C VAL A 202 22.82 -10.79 11.38
N LEU A 203 23.59 -9.98 10.64
CA LEU A 203 25.05 -9.93 10.69
C LEU A 203 25.51 -8.66 11.40
N ALA A 204 26.61 -8.75 12.16
CA ALA A 204 27.28 -7.55 12.66
C ALA A 204 27.84 -6.71 11.51
N SER A 205 27.93 -5.39 11.72
CA SER A 205 28.68 -4.48 10.85
C SER A 205 29.91 -3.97 11.59
N MET A 206 30.98 -3.69 10.84
CA MET A 206 32.16 -2.98 11.35
C MET A 206 31.90 -1.48 11.57
N ASP A 207 30.84 -0.95 10.97
CA ASP A 207 30.35 0.40 11.24
C ASP A 207 29.32 0.33 12.37
N ASP A 208 29.67 0.87 13.53
CA ASP A 208 28.85 0.91 14.74
C ASP A 208 27.48 1.59 14.51
N ARG A 209 27.45 2.58 13.63
CA ARG A 209 26.22 3.30 13.29
C ARG A 209 25.19 2.41 12.60
N LEU A 210 25.67 1.42 11.83
CA LEU A 210 24.89 0.52 10.99
C LEU A 210 24.77 -0.89 11.55
N CYS A 211 25.52 -1.24 12.60
CA CYS A 211 25.56 -2.60 13.10
C CYS A 211 24.20 -2.98 13.72
N PRO A 212 23.41 -3.87 13.08
CA PRO A 212 22.07 -4.19 13.58
C PRO A 212 22.15 -4.96 14.91
N LEU A 213 23.19 -5.76 15.13
CA LEU A 213 23.38 -6.48 16.40
C LEU A 213 23.73 -5.54 17.56
N LEU A 214 24.63 -4.58 17.34
CA LEU A 214 24.98 -3.58 18.37
C LEU A 214 23.78 -2.71 18.71
N ASN A 215 23.09 -2.18 17.69
CA ASN A 215 21.95 -1.31 17.94
C ASN A 215 20.78 -2.12 18.54
N LEU A 216 20.60 -3.40 18.19
CA LEU A 216 19.63 -4.27 18.87
C LEU A 216 19.98 -4.48 20.35
N ALA A 217 21.25 -4.69 20.68
CA ALA A 217 21.70 -4.81 22.07
C ALA A 217 21.41 -3.52 22.86
N VAL A 218 21.78 -2.36 22.32
CA VAL A 218 21.48 -1.05 22.92
C VAL A 218 19.96 -0.88 23.10
N TYR A 219 19.16 -1.26 22.11
CA TYR A 219 17.70 -1.21 22.22
C TYR A 219 17.20 -2.05 23.39
N MET A 220 17.70 -3.28 23.56
CA MET A 220 17.32 -4.15 24.67
C MET A 220 17.71 -3.53 26.02
N ASP A 221 18.90 -2.93 26.13
CA ASP A 221 19.32 -2.22 27.34
C ASP A 221 18.39 -1.04 27.65
N THR A 222 17.86 -0.35 26.63
CA THR A 222 16.87 0.72 26.85
C THR A 222 15.52 0.24 27.39
N LEU A 223 15.23 -1.07 27.35
CA LEU A 223 13.97 -1.66 27.82
C LEU A 223 14.06 -2.17 29.25
N VAL A 224 15.27 -2.33 29.79
CA VAL A 224 15.48 -2.75 31.17
C VAL A 224 15.42 -1.48 32.03
N ASP A 225 14.46 -1.41 32.95
CA ASP A 225 14.39 -0.31 33.92
C ASP A 225 15.70 -0.27 34.74
N PRO A 226 16.23 0.92 35.08
CA PRO A 226 17.38 1.01 35.97
C PRO A 226 17.00 0.41 37.33
N LEU A 227 17.75 -0.61 37.74
CA LEU A 227 17.70 -1.21 39.08
C LEU A 227 17.96 -0.18 40.19
#